data_AF-A0A099ZLP6-F1
#
_entry.id   AF-A0A099ZLP6-F1
#
_cell.length_a   1.000
_cell.length_b   1.000
_cell.length_c   1.000
_cell.angle_alpha   90.00
_cell.angle_beta   90.00
_cell.angle_gamma   90.00
#
_symmetry.space_group_name_H-M   'P 1'
#
loop_
_entity.id
_entity.type
_entity.pdbx_description
1 polymer ?
#
loop_
_entity_poly.entity_id
_entity_poly.type
_entity_poly.pdbx_seq_one_letter_code
_entity_poly.pdbx_strand_id
1 'polypeptide(L)'
;EWNSTVELLKAEGFKILLWEDSADKEHLKLSNQKICLLQEEVCCRMEERKALLQEANVFFNAANKALGALEDIEIHLKIVNAEGLSLPILAMKHEELQEEIKVCAAKALQKGQALVNKADSHSSWIMGIQKMIECIQKKVDQLIGQCPNYKEL
;
A
#
# COMPACT_ATOMS: atom_id res chain seq x y z
N GLU A 1 26.60 7.74 0.64
CA GLU A 1 27.50 8.68 -0.07
C GLU A 1 26.98 10.11 -0.06
N TRP A 2 25.76 10.40 -0.54
CA TRP A 2 25.20 11.78 -0.63
C TRP A 2 25.26 12.62 0.66
N ASN A 3 24.78 12.10 1.80
CA ASN A 3 24.84 12.84 3.07
C ASN A 3 26.28 13.23 3.46
N SER A 4 27.25 12.34 3.24
CA SER A 4 28.67 12.62 3.55
C SER A 4 29.21 13.79 2.71
N THR A 5 28.85 13.83 1.42
CA THR A 5 29.20 14.93 0.53
C THR A 5 28.57 16.26 0.95
N VAL A 6 27.31 16.25 1.39
CA VAL A 6 26.62 17.45 1.90
C VAL A 6 27.27 17.96 3.18
N GLU A 7 27.56 17.08 4.15
CA GLU A 7 28.23 17.47 5.38
C GLU A 7 29.64 18.05 5.12
N LEU A 8 30.38 17.48 4.17
CA LEU A 8 31.69 17.98 3.77
C LEU A 8 31.60 19.37 3.12
N LEU A 9 30.62 19.59 2.24
CA LEU A 9 30.38 20.90 1.62
C LEU A 9 30.00 21.96 2.65
N LYS A 10 29.13 21.63 3.61
CA LYS A 10 28.80 22.53 4.73
C LYS A 10 30.03 22.88 5.54
N ALA A 11 30.82 21.88 5.93
CA ALA A 11 32.02 22.07 6.74
C ALA A 11 33.05 22.97 6.05
N GLU A 12 33.31 22.74 4.76
CA GLU A 12 34.24 23.58 3.99
C GLU A 12 33.68 25.00 3.80
N GLY A 13 32.38 25.12 3.54
CA GLY A 13 31.68 26.40 3.47
C GLY A 13 31.80 27.21 4.77
N PHE A 14 31.58 26.59 5.93
CA PHE A 14 31.78 27.22 7.24
C PHE A 14 33.22 27.65 7.47
N LYS A 15 34.20 26.84 7.03
CA LYS A 15 35.62 27.16 7.18
C LYS A 15 36.04 28.38 6.37
N ILE A 16 35.54 28.53 5.14
CA ILE A 16 35.81 29.70 4.30
C ILE A 16 35.12 30.96 4.86
N LEU A 17 33.94 30.83 5.47
CA LEU A 17 33.26 31.93 6.16
C LEU A 17 34.01 32.46 7.39
N LEU A 18 35.02 31.74 7.90
CA LEU A 18 35.87 32.21 9.01
C LEU A 18 37.08 33.02 8.52
N TRP A 19 37.33 33.10 7.21
CA TRP A 19 38.41 33.87 6.61
C TRP A 19 37.95 35.32 6.27
N GLU A 20 38.91 36.17 5.91
CA GLU A 20 38.80 37.63 5.74
C GLU A 20 37.57 38.09 4.90
N ASP A 21 37.01 39.27 5.21
CA ASP A 21 35.75 39.74 4.61
C ASP A 21 35.89 40.11 3.12
N SER A 22 35.28 39.28 2.27
CA SER A 22 35.12 39.53 0.83
C SER A 22 33.64 39.46 0.43
N ALA A 23 33.26 40.08 -0.69
CA ALA A 23 31.90 40.02 -1.21
C ALA A 23 31.43 38.57 -1.51
N ASP A 24 32.37 37.66 -1.78
CA ASP A 24 32.11 36.23 -2.00
C ASP A 24 31.58 35.52 -0.74
N LYS A 25 31.82 36.09 0.44
CA LYS A 25 31.42 35.54 1.73
C LYS A 25 29.90 35.56 1.95
N GLU A 26 29.22 36.63 1.52
CA GLU A 26 27.74 36.70 1.62
C GLU A 26 27.09 35.72 0.62
N HIS A 27 27.63 35.62 -0.59
CA HIS A 27 27.20 34.61 -1.56
C HIS A 27 27.39 33.19 -1.03
N LEU A 28 28.53 32.90 -0.40
CA LEU A 28 28.82 31.61 0.19
C LEU A 28 27.90 31.28 1.38
N LYS A 29 27.60 32.28 2.22
CA LYS A 29 26.65 32.15 3.34
C LYS A 29 25.25 31.81 2.85
N LEU A 30 24.75 32.52 1.84
CA LEU A 30 23.45 32.25 1.22
C LEU A 30 23.43 30.85 0.57
N SER A 31 24.51 30.46 -0.10
CA SER A 31 24.65 29.13 -0.70
C SER A 31 24.61 28.02 0.36
N ASN A 32 25.35 28.16 1.47
CA ASN A 32 25.33 27.21 2.58
C ASN A 32 23.95 27.12 3.23
N GLN A 33 23.28 28.25 3.47
CA GLN A 33 21.91 28.24 4.00
C GLN A 33 20.95 27.49 3.07
N LYS A 34 21.05 27.72 1.75
CA LYS A 34 20.25 27.01 0.75
C LYS A 34 20.53 25.50 0.76
N ILE A 35 21.79 25.07 0.90
CA ILE A 35 22.16 23.66 0.99
C ILE A 35 21.57 23.01 2.25
N CYS A 36 21.62 23.69 3.41
CA CYS A 36 21.00 23.19 4.63
C CYS A 36 19.50 22.98 4.46
N LEU A 37 18.78 23.99 3.96
CA LEU A 37 17.34 23.91 3.72
C LEU A 37 16.96 22.79 2.75
N LEU A 38 17.71 22.64 1.65
CA LEU A 38 17.48 21.58 0.69
C LEU A 38 17.73 20.19 1.28
N GLN A 39 18.76 20.03 2.13
CA GLN A 39 19.00 18.75 2.79
C GLN A 39 17.86 18.40 3.74
N GLU A 40 17.38 19.35 4.53
CA GLU A 40 16.23 19.16 5.41
C GLU A 40 14.99 18.76 4.62
N GLU A 41 14.68 19.47 3.54
CA GLU A 41 13.55 19.16 2.67
C GLU A 41 13.65 17.75 2.08
N VAL A 42 14.81 17.39 1.52
CA VAL A 42 15.03 16.06 0.94
C VAL A 42 14.88 14.96 2.00
N CYS A 43 15.44 15.16 3.20
CA CYS A 43 15.29 14.22 4.31
C CYS A 43 13.81 14.03 4.70
N CYS A 44 13.06 15.13 4.83
CA CYS A 44 11.62 15.06 5.11
C CYS A 44 10.87 14.29 4.01
N ARG A 45 11.13 14.59 2.73
CA ARG A 45 10.52 13.89 1.59
C ARG A 45 10.85 12.40 1.55
N MET A 46 12.08 12.02 1.90
CA MET A 46 12.49 10.62 1.96
C MET A 46 11.76 9.85 3.06
N GLU A 47 11.58 10.44 4.24
CA GLU A 47 10.82 9.82 5.33
C GLU A 47 9.32 9.72 5.02
N GLU A 48 8.72 10.76 4.42
CA GLU A 48 7.35 10.72 3.89
C GLU A 48 7.20 9.57 2.87
N ARG A 49 8.13 9.48 1.93
CA ARG A 49 8.12 8.45 0.89
C ARG A 49 8.27 7.05 1.49
N LYS A 50 9.12 6.88 2.51
CA LYS A 50 9.34 5.62 3.23
C LYS A 50 8.09 5.18 3.98
N ALA A 51 7.42 6.08 4.70
CA ALA A 51 6.17 5.78 5.38
C ALA A 51 5.09 5.28 4.41
N LEU A 52 4.90 5.98 3.27
CA LEU A 52 3.97 5.56 2.22
C LEU A 52 4.31 4.17 1.67
N LEU A 53 5.60 3.88 1.47
CA LEU A 53 6.07 2.60 0.94
C LEU A 53 5.81 1.46 1.94
N GLN A 54 5.99 1.72 3.23
CA GLN A 54 5.69 0.77 4.30
C GLN A 54 4.18 0.50 4.40
N GLU A 55 3.34 1.53 4.34
CA GLU A 55 1.88 1.38 4.33
C GLU A 55 1.40 0.56 3.12
N ALA A 56 1.92 0.88 1.93
CA ALA A 56 1.63 0.13 0.70
C ALA A 56 2.06 -1.35 0.82
N ASN A 57 3.26 -1.61 1.35
CA ASN A 57 3.74 -2.97 1.57
C ASN A 57 2.85 -3.75 2.56
N VAL A 58 2.36 -3.10 3.62
CA VAL A 58 1.39 -3.70 4.55
C VAL A 58 0.09 -4.08 3.84
N PHE A 59 -0.40 -3.22 2.92
CA PHE A 59 -1.55 -3.54 2.08
C PHE A 59 -1.29 -4.74 1.17
N PHE A 60 -0.20 -4.76 0.40
CA PHE A 60 0.10 -5.87 -0.52
C PHE A 60 0.29 -7.20 0.20
N ASN A 61 0.88 -7.20 1.40
CA ASN A 61 0.95 -8.39 2.23
C ASN A 61 -0.43 -8.88 2.71
N ALA A 62 -1.35 -7.96 3.02
CA ALA A 62 -2.73 -8.33 3.35
C ALA A 62 -3.48 -8.85 2.12
N ALA A 63 -3.28 -8.24 0.95
CA ALA A 63 -3.85 -8.66 -0.32
C ALA A 63 -3.41 -10.09 -0.70
N ASN A 64 -2.12 -10.39 -0.61
CA ASN A 64 -1.60 -11.73 -0.90
C ASN A 64 -2.21 -12.80 0.03
N LYS A 65 -2.35 -12.49 1.32
CA LYS A 65 -3.00 -13.39 2.28
C LYS A 65 -4.48 -13.60 1.96
N ALA A 66 -5.19 -12.54 1.61
CA ALA A 66 -6.60 -12.62 1.23
C ALA A 66 -6.77 -13.47 -0.05
N LEU A 67 -5.95 -13.25 -1.08
CA LEU A 67 -6.00 -14.03 -2.32
C LEU A 67 -5.71 -15.52 -2.08
N GLY A 68 -4.70 -15.86 -1.27
CA GLY A 68 -4.44 -17.26 -0.90
C GLY A 68 -5.63 -17.91 -0.19
N ALA A 69 -6.24 -17.22 0.78
CA ALA A 69 -7.42 -17.75 1.46
C ALA A 69 -8.63 -17.89 0.52
N LEU A 70 -8.81 -16.97 -0.43
CA LEU A 70 -9.87 -17.07 -1.45
C LEU A 70 -9.63 -18.22 -2.44
N GLU A 71 -8.38 -18.56 -2.73
CA GLU A 71 -8.03 -19.76 -3.52
C GLU A 71 -8.37 -21.05 -2.76
N ASP A 72 -8.06 -21.11 -1.46
CA ASP A 72 -8.42 -22.24 -0.60
C ASP A 72 -9.95 -22.43 -0.52
N ILE A 73 -10.69 -21.33 -0.38
CA ILE A 73 -12.17 -21.34 -0.42
C ILE A 73 -12.69 -21.82 -1.77
N GLU A 74 -12.09 -21.41 -2.88
CA GLU A 74 -12.49 -21.87 -4.22
C GLU A 74 -12.35 -23.40 -4.34
N ILE A 75 -11.25 -23.96 -3.81
CA ILE A 75 -11.03 -25.40 -3.78
C ILE A 75 -12.11 -26.07 -2.92
N HIS A 76 -12.39 -25.53 -1.73
CA HIS A 76 -13.43 -26.06 -0.86
C HIS A 76 -14.82 -26.04 -1.51
N LEU A 77 -15.17 -24.94 -2.18
CA LEU A 77 -16.44 -24.79 -2.89
C LEU A 77 -16.61 -25.86 -3.99
N LYS A 78 -15.55 -26.17 -4.74
CA LYS A 78 -15.57 -27.23 -5.75
C LYS A 78 -15.84 -28.60 -5.14
N ILE A 79 -15.27 -28.89 -3.96
CA ILE A 79 -15.49 -30.14 -3.24
C ILE A 79 -16.94 -30.23 -2.76
N VAL A 80 -17.43 -29.18 -2.07
CA VAL A 80 -18.81 -29.10 -1.56
C VAL A 80 -19.84 -29.33 -2.67
N ASN A 81 -19.61 -28.73 -3.84
CA ASN A 81 -20.51 -28.89 -5.00
C ASN A 81 -20.45 -30.28 -5.64
N ALA A 82 -19.36 -31.04 -5.46
CA ALA A 82 -19.20 -32.38 -6.01
C ALA A 82 -19.63 -33.50 -5.04
N GLU A 83 -19.75 -33.20 -3.74
CA GLU A 83 -19.98 -34.18 -2.66
C GLU A 83 -21.40 -34.79 -2.65
N GLY A 84 -22.33 -34.27 -3.47
CA GLY A 84 -23.68 -34.82 -3.58
C GLY A 84 -24.54 -34.61 -2.33
N LEU A 85 -24.27 -33.53 -1.60
CA LEU A 85 -24.98 -33.15 -0.38
C LEU A 85 -26.47 -32.89 -0.66
N SER A 86 -27.31 -33.11 0.37
CA SER A 86 -28.71 -32.71 0.29
C SER A 86 -28.84 -31.19 0.21
N LEU A 87 -29.88 -30.71 -0.48
CA LEU A 87 -30.10 -29.28 -0.71
C LEU A 87 -30.02 -28.41 0.55
N PRO A 88 -30.60 -28.79 1.71
CA PRO A 88 -30.50 -27.98 2.93
C PRO A 88 -29.08 -27.87 3.47
N ILE A 89 -28.29 -28.95 3.38
CA ILE A 89 -26.91 -28.97 3.86
C ILE A 89 -26.03 -28.14 2.91
N LEU A 90 -26.23 -28.28 1.60
CA LEU A 90 -25.53 -27.50 0.58
C LEU A 90 -25.78 -26.00 0.76
N ALA A 91 -27.04 -25.61 0.98
CA ALA A 91 -27.44 -24.22 1.23
C ALA A 91 -26.74 -23.63 2.46
N MET A 92 -26.72 -24.36 3.57
CA MET A 92 -26.03 -23.94 4.78
C MET A 92 -24.53 -23.75 4.55
N LYS A 93 -23.89 -24.67 3.81
CA LYS A 93 -22.46 -24.58 3.46
C LYS A 93 -22.15 -23.39 2.57
N HIS A 94 -23.02 -23.08 1.62
CA HIS A 94 -22.87 -21.90 0.76
C HIS A 94 -23.03 -20.60 1.54
N GLU A 95 -23.95 -20.52 2.51
CA GLU A 95 -24.06 -19.35 3.40
C GLU A 95 -22.80 -19.17 4.26
N GLU A 96 -22.26 -20.25 4.83
CA GLU A 96 -20.99 -20.24 5.59
C GLU A 96 -19.83 -19.71 4.71
N LEU A 97 -19.69 -20.25 3.50
CA LEU A 97 -18.64 -19.85 2.56
C LEU A 97 -18.77 -18.40 2.10
N GLN A 98 -19.99 -17.92 1.84
CA GLN A 98 -20.22 -16.52 1.47
C GLN A 98 -19.74 -15.55 2.56
N GLU A 99 -19.94 -15.89 3.83
CA GLU A 99 -19.45 -15.06 4.93
C GLU A 99 -17.93 -15.13 5.06
N GLU A 100 -17.35 -16.33 4.94
CA GLU A 100 -15.90 -16.53 4.97
C GLU A 100 -15.18 -15.74 3.86
N ILE A 101 -15.74 -15.73 2.63
CA ILE A 101 -15.22 -14.95 1.50
C ILE A 101 -15.12 -13.46 1.87
N LYS A 102 -16.18 -12.90 2.45
CA LYS A 102 -16.21 -11.48 2.85
C LYS A 102 -15.18 -11.20 3.95
N VAL A 103 -15.11 -12.05 4.96
CA VAL A 103 -14.19 -11.91 6.09
C VAL A 103 -12.73 -11.96 5.62
N CYS A 104 -12.38 -12.90 4.75
CA CYS A 104 -11.02 -13.04 4.19
C CYS A 104 -10.58 -11.79 3.40
N ALA A 105 -11.48 -11.20 2.61
CA ALA A 105 -11.18 -10.04 1.79
C ALA A 105 -11.21 -8.70 2.56
N ALA A 106 -12.02 -8.61 3.63
CA ALA A 106 -12.34 -7.34 4.31
C ALA A 106 -11.10 -6.53 4.70
N LYS A 107 -10.10 -7.17 5.32
CA LYS A 107 -8.90 -6.48 5.81
C LYS A 107 -8.06 -5.89 4.67
N ALA A 108 -7.95 -6.62 3.55
CA ALA A 108 -7.18 -6.15 2.39
C ALA A 108 -7.90 -5.00 1.70
N LEU A 109 -9.21 -5.12 1.47
CA LEU A 109 -10.04 -4.07 0.87
C LEU A 109 -10.06 -2.80 1.71
N GLN A 110 -10.23 -2.93 3.03
CA GLN A 110 -10.19 -1.79 3.96
C GLN A 110 -8.85 -1.03 3.88
N LYS A 111 -7.73 -1.76 3.90
CA LYS A 111 -6.39 -1.15 3.81
C LYS A 111 -6.14 -0.50 2.45
N GLY A 112 -6.58 -1.14 1.37
CA GLY A 112 -6.49 -0.60 0.03
C GLY A 112 -7.28 0.70 -0.09
N GLN A 113 -8.52 0.71 0.38
CA GLN A 113 -9.36 1.90 0.33
C GLN A 113 -8.80 3.05 1.18
N ALA A 114 -8.24 2.75 2.35
CA ALA A 114 -7.57 3.75 3.18
C ALA A 114 -6.39 4.43 2.46
N LEU A 115 -5.59 3.67 1.72
CA LEU A 115 -4.50 4.21 0.90
C LEU A 115 -5.02 5.06 -0.26
N VAL A 116 -6.09 4.60 -0.93
CA VAL A 116 -6.72 5.36 -2.03
C VAL A 116 -7.25 6.71 -1.53
N ASN A 117 -7.87 6.74 -0.35
CA ASN A 117 -8.41 7.96 0.23
C ASN A 117 -7.33 8.96 0.69
N LYS A 118 -6.11 8.48 0.97
CA LYS A 118 -4.97 9.31 1.40
C LYS A 118 -4.18 9.88 0.22
N ALA A 119 -4.34 9.32 -0.97
CA ALA A 119 -3.57 9.71 -2.14
C ALA A 119 -4.17 10.94 -2.83
N ASP A 120 -3.30 11.85 -3.27
CA ASP A 120 -3.71 12.94 -4.16
C ASP A 120 -4.21 12.39 -5.50
N SER A 121 -5.19 13.07 -6.10
CA SER A 121 -5.86 12.66 -7.34
C SER A 121 -4.93 12.40 -8.54
N HIS A 122 -3.67 12.85 -8.48
CA HIS A 122 -2.66 12.72 -9.54
C HIS A 122 -1.52 11.74 -9.20
N SER A 123 -1.62 11.01 -8.10
CA SER A 123 -0.58 10.09 -7.65
C SER A 123 -0.46 8.84 -8.52
N SER A 124 0.59 8.70 -9.32
CA SER A 124 0.82 7.54 -10.20
C SER A 124 0.95 6.20 -9.46
N TRP A 125 1.36 6.22 -8.18
CA TRP A 125 1.50 5.01 -7.35
C TRP A 125 0.15 4.41 -6.93
N ILE A 126 -0.94 5.17 -6.98
CA ILE A 126 -2.28 4.71 -6.58
C ILE A 126 -2.81 3.63 -7.52
N MET A 127 -2.38 3.65 -8.79
CA MET A 127 -2.87 2.75 -9.84
C MET A 127 -2.60 1.28 -9.50
N GLY A 128 -1.46 0.97 -8.88
CA GLY A 128 -1.15 -0.40 -8.45
C GLY A 128 -2.07 -0.88 -7.34
N ILE A 129 -2.47 0.02 -6.44
CA ILE A 129 -3.37 -0.28 -5.31
C ILE A 129 -4.79 -0.51 -5.83
N GLN A 130 -5.29 0.38 -6.69
CA GLN A 130 -6.62 0.25 -7.29
C GLN A 130 -6.77 -1.05 -8.08
N LYS A 131 -5.77 -1.40 -8.90
CA LYS A 131 -5.75 -2.67 -9.64
C LYS A 131 -5.82 -3.89 -8.71
N MET A 132 -5.12 -3.85 -7.58
CA MET A 132 -5.14 -4.95 -6.62
C MET A 132 -6.48 -5.04 -5.87
N ILE A 133 -7.07 -3.91 -5.48
CA ILE A 133 -8.43 -3.86 -4.92
C ILE A 133 -9.42 -4.47 -5.90
N GLU A 134 -9.38 -4.06 -7.16
CA GLU A 134 -10.26 -4.57 -8.21
C GLU A 134 -10.06 -6.08 -8.42
N CYS A 135 -8.82 -6.57 -8.37
CA CYS A 135 -8.49 -7.99 -8.46
C CYS A 135 -9.15 -8.80 -7.33
N ILE A 136 -9.02 -8.34 -6.07
CA ILE A 136 -9.65 -8.98 -4.92
C ILE A 136 -11.17 -8.95 -5.05
N GLN A 137 -11.74 -7.79 -5.41
CA GLN A 137 -13.19 -7.65 -5.55
C GLN A 137 -13.75 -8.58 -6.63
N LYS A 138 -13.10 -8.66 -7.80
CA LYS A 138 -13.48 -9.59 -8.87
C LYS A 138 -13.46 -11.04 -8.40
N LYS A 139 -12.46 -11.43 -7.60
CA LYS A 139 -12.37 -12.78 -7.04
C LYS A 139 -13.50 -13.05 -6.04
N VAL A 140 -13.79 -12.09 -5.16
CA VAL A 140 -14.91 -12.15 -4.21
C VAL A 140 -16.23 -12.32 -4.95
N ASP A 141 -16.50 -11.46 -5.93
CA ASP A 141 -17.76 -11.48 -6.70
C ASP A 141 -17.91 -12.82 -7.46
N GLN A 142 -16.81 -13.32 -8.05
CA GLN A 142 -16.78 -14.62 -8.71
C GLN A 142 -17.14 -15.78 -7.77
N LEU A 143 -16.62 -15.77 -6.54
CA LEU A 143 -16.86 -16.84 -5.56
C LEU A 143 -18.26 -16.76 -4.96
N ILE A 144 -18.73 -15.55 -4.65
CA ILE A 144 -20.11 -15.34 -4.17
C ILE A 144 -21.11 -15.77 -5.26
N GLY A 145 -20.85 -15.46 -6.52
CA GLY A 145 -21.71 -15.89 -7.65
C GLY A 145 -21.80 -17.40 -7.85
N GLN A 146 -20.87 -18.18 -7.28
CA GLN A 146 -20.91 -19.65 -7.29
C GLN A 146 -21.67 -20.24 -6.09
N CYS A 147 -22.13 -19.40 -5.16
CA CYS A 147 -22.93 -19.79 -4.00
C CYS A 147 -24.37 -19.29 -4.22
N PRO A 148 -25.31 -20.12 -4.69
CA PRO A 148 -26.69 -19.69 -4.93
C PRO A 148 -27.39 -19.24 -3.66
N ASN A 149 -28.30 -18.27 -3.79
CA ASN A 149 -29.14 -17.87 -2.68
C ASN A 149 -30.38 -18.77 -2.62
N TYR A 150 -30.35 -19.79 -1.76
CA TYR A 150 -31.45 -20.77 -1.65
C TYR A 150 -32.70 -20.23 -0.94
N LYS A 151 -32.70 -18.97 -0.49
CA LYS A 151 -33.90 -18.30 0.06
C LYS A 151 -34.95 -17.98 -1.00
N GLU A 152 -34.63 -18.14 -2.28
CA GLU A 152 -35.51 -17.83 -3.43
C GLU A 152 -36.00 -19.09 -4.20
N LEU A 153 -35.69 -20.31 -3.72
CA LEU A 153 -36.11 -21.60 -4.30
C LEU A 153 -37.19 -22.27 -3.45
#